data_AF-A0A7S3I6M4-F1
#
_entry.id   AF-A0A7S3I6M4-F1
#
_cell.length_a   1.000
_cell.length_b   1.000
_cell.length_c   1.000
_cell.angle_alpha   90.00
_cell.angle_beta   90.00
_cell.angle_gamma   90.00
#
_symmetry.space_group_name_H-M   'P 1'
#
loop_
_entity.id
_entity.type
_entity.pdbx_description
1 polymer ?
#
loop_
_entity_poly.entity_id
_entity_poly.type
_entity_poly.pdbx_seq_one_letter_code
_entity_poly.pdbx_strand_id
1 'polypeptide(L)'
;GLAGVAGAYHLQHMCPEKNYVILEMRGASGGTWDIFKYPGIRSDSPMIDYGYSFKPFNAYQHLAEGRHIRDYIRETADENDISRRIRYKHKVVAQSWSSQTKAWTIDVLVGDDQVPQKIECSFLIASVGYYDYDQALDTRFPGRDEFVASG
;
A
#
# COMPACT_ATOMS: atom_id res chain seq x y z
N GLY A 1 -0.74 1.83 1.14
CA GLY A 1 -2.13 2.10 0.75
C GLY A 1 -2.98 2.47 1.96
N LEU A 2 -4.31 2.43 1.84
CA LEU A 2 -5.27 2.86 2.88
C LEU A 2 -4.97 2.26 4.28
N ALA A 3 -4.91 0.93 4.37
CA ALA A 3 -4.67 0.23 5.64
C ALA A 3 -3.32 0.58 6.29
N GLY A 4 -2.26 0.77 5.50
CA GLY A 4 -0.94 1.13 6.02
C GLY A 4 -0.90 2.53 6.64
N VAL A 5 -1.63 3.49 6.06
CA VAL A 5 -1.74 4.85 6.62
C VAL A 5 -2.59 4.85 7.88
N ALA A 6 -3.74 4.15 7.90
CA ALA A 6 -4.53 3.99 9.11
C ALA A 6 -3.74 3.33 10.25
N GLY A 7 -3.03 2.24 9.96
CA GLY A 7 -2.22 1.52 10.94
C GLY A 7 -1.13 2.41 11.55
N ALA A 8 -0.44 3.20 10.72
CA ALA A 8 0.57 4.14 11.18
C ALA A 8 -0.01 5.29 12.01
N TYR A 9 -1.14 5.87 11.59
CA TYR A 9 -1.85 6.88 12.37
C TYR A 9 -2.20 6.36 13.76
N HIS A 10 -2.78 5.17 13.84
CA HIS A 10 -3.19 4.58 15.11
C HIS A 10 -1.98 4.22 15.99
N LEU A 11 -0.93 3.65 15.42
CA LEU A 11 0.29 3.32 16.16
C LEU A 11 0.97 4.56 16.75
N GLN A 12 1.13 5.63 15.96
CA GLN A 12 1.83 6.83 16.43
C GLN A 12 1.05 7.60 17.50
N HIS A 13 -0.28 7.56 17.46
CA HIS A 13 -1.14 8.26 18.43
C HIS A 13 -1.34 7.44 19.71
N MET A 14 -1.44 6.11 19.61
CA MET A 14 -1.69 5.25 20.78
C MET A 14 -0.41 4.76 21.45
N CYS A 15 0.73 4.77 20.76
CA CYS A 15 2.03 4.32 21.27
C CYS A 15 3.14 5.31 20.88
N PRO A 16 3.09 6.58 21.35
CA PRO A 16 3.98 7.65 20.88
C PRO A 16 5.47 7.40 21.16
N GLU A 17 5.79 6.56 22.15
CA GLU A 17 7.14 6.12 22.47
C GLU A 17 7.71 5.05 21.51
N LYS A 18 6.89 4.51 20.60
CA LYS A 18 7.32 3.51 19.61
C LYS A 18 7.76 4.17 18.31
N ASN A 19 8.77 3.60 17.67
CA ASN A 19 9.15 3.93 16.31
C ASN A 19 8.53 2.93 15.33
N TYR A 20 8.41 3.35 14.08
CA TYR A 20 7.95 2.48 13.00
C TYR A 20 8.54 2.93 11.66
N VAL A 21 8.47 2.01 10.70
CA VAL A 21 8.77 2.25 9.28
C VAL A 21 7.71 1.52 8.46
N ILE A 22 7.26 2.15 7.38
CA ILE A 22 6.41 1.49 6.37
C ILE A 22 7.31 1.15 5.19
N LEU A 23 7.24 -0.08 4.70
CA LEU A 23 7.95 -0.51 3.50
C LEU A 23 6.96 -0.58 2.33
N GLU A 24 7.28 0.12 1.24
CA GLU A 24 6.51 0.13 0.00
C GLU A 24 7.42 -0.31 -1.13
N MET A 25 7.05 -1.36 -1.86
CA MET A 25 7.89 -1.90 -2.93
C MET A 25 7.97 -0.95 -4.12
N ARG A 26 6.94 -0.12 -4.33
CA ARG A 26 6.85 0.80 -5.47
C ARG A 26 7.51 2.14 -5.13
N GLY A 27 7.73 2.96 -6.16
CA GLY A 27 8.18 4.35 -6.01
C GLY A 27 7.06 5.33 -5.65
N ALA A 28 5.87 4.84 -5.27
CA ALA A 28 4.68 5.67 -5.09
C ALA A 28 3.71 5.06 -4.07
N SER A 29 3.06 5.91 -3.28
CA SER A 29 2.02 5.55 -2.31
C SER A 29 0.61 5.63 -2.92
N GLY A 30 -0.37 5.03 -2.23
CA GLY A 30 -1.77 4.94 -2.66
C GLY A 30 -2.28 3.50 -2.74
N GLY A 31 -1.37 2.52 -2.83
CA GLY A 31 -1.72 1.11 -2.98
C GLY A 31 -2.50 0.87 -4.27
N THR A 32 -3.58 0.10 -4.20
CA THR A 32 -4.51 -0.20 -5.29
C THR A 32 -4.88 1.02 -6.15
N TRP A 33 -5.15 2.16 -5.51
CA TRP A 33 -5.57 3.40 -6.19
C TRP A 33 -4.47 4.14 -6.95
N ASP A 34 -3.21 3.78 -6.73
CA ASP A 34 -2.09 4.25 -7.54
C ASP A 34 -1.69 3.24 -8.64
N ILE A 35 -2.11 1.98 -8.52
CA ILE A 35 -1.84 0.92 -9.49
C ILE A 35 -2.87 0.94 -10.62
N PHE A 36 -4.15 0.82 -10.27
CA PHE A 36 -5.21 0.74 -11.27
C PHE A 36 -5.59 2.14 -11.77
N LYS A 37 -5.40 2.35 -13.07
CA LYS A 37 -5.61 3.65 -13.74
C LYS A 37 -6.52 3.55 -14.96
N TYR A 38 -7.32 2.49 -15.06
CA TYR A 38 -8.24 2.32 -16.18
C TYR A 38 -9.35 3.39 -16.14
N PRO A 39 -9.87 3.83 -17.31
CA PRO A 39 -10.93 4.82 -17.35
C PRO A 39 -12.16 4.39 -16.54
N GLY A 40 -12.66 5.28 -15.68
CA GLY A 40 -13.87 5.05 -14.89
C GLY A 40 -13.69 4.31 -13.56
N ILE A 41 -12.45 3.99 -13.15
CA ILE A 41 -12.19 3.43 -11.83
C ILE A 41 -12.67 4.37 -10.70
N ARG A 42 -13.45 3.82 -9.77
CA ARG A 42 -14.04 4.54 -8.63
C ARG A 42 -14.30 3.61 -7.46
N SER A 43 -14.57 4.18 -6.29
CA SER A 43 -15.12 3.44 -5.14
C SER A 43 -16.45 2.79 -5.51
N ASP A 44 -16.70 1.61 -4.96
CA ASP A 44 -18.01 0.95 -4.92
C ASP A 44 -18.85 1.38 -3.70
N SER A 45 -18.21 2.02 -2.73
CA SER A 45 -18.79 2.43 -1.46
C SER A 45 -18.94 3.96 -1.38
N PRO A 46 -19.99 4.48 -0.72
CA PRO A 46 -20.10 5.90 -0.43
C PRO A 46 -18.86 6.45 0.29
N MET A 47 -18.39 7.63 -0.12
CA MET A 47 -17.17 8.18 0.45
C MET A 47 -17.25 8.50 1.95
N ILE A 48 -18.46 8.74 2.46
CA ILE A 48 -18.70 8.92 3.90
C ILE A 48 -18.33 7.68 4.72
N ASP A 49 -18.53 6.49 4.16
CA ASP A 49 -18.19 5.20 4.80
C ASP A 49 -16.75 4.77 4.49
N TYR A 50 -16.16 5.32 3.42
CA TYR A 50 -14.81 4.98 2.98
C TYR A 50 -13.70 5.73 3.72
N GLY A 51 -13.99 6.93 4.22
CA GLY A 51 -13.01 7.77 4.90
C GLY A 51 -12.49 7.18 6.20
N TYR A 52 -11.28 7.55 6.59
CA TYR A 52 -10.76 7.30 7.93
C TYR A 52 -11.64 7.99 8.98
N SER A 53 -11.86 7.33 10.12
CA SER A 53 -12.60 7.90 11.25
C SER A 53 -12.00 9.21 11.78
N PHE A 54 -10.67 9.37 11.64
CA PHE A 54 -9.91 10.55 12.06
C PHE A 54 -9.75 11.61 10.95
N LYS A 55 -10.15 11.32 9.72
CA LYS A 55 -10.16 12.29 8.61
C LYS A 55 -11.29 11.92 7.65
N PRO A 56 -12.53 12.35 7.91
CA PRO A 56 -13.66 12.04 7.03
C PRO A 56 -13.41 12.48 5.58
N PHE A 57 -13.88 11.68 4.62
CA PHE A 57 -13.79 12.03 3.21
C PHE A 57 -14.80 13.14 2.88
N ASN A 58 -14.40 14.15 2.13
CA ASN A 58 -15.31 15.24 1.76
C ASN A 58 -16.45 14.72 0.87
N ALA A 59 -17.69 14.90 1.31
CA ALA A 59 -18.87 14.16 0.85
C ALA A 59 -19.48 14.62 -0.49
N TYR A 60 -18.90 15.62 -1.17
CA TYR A 60 -19.46 16.13 -2.43
C TYR A 60 -19.35 15.15 -3.62
N GLN A 61 -18.57 14.07 -3.50
CA GLN A 61 -18.52 12.98 -4.47
C GLN A 61 -19.02 11.70 -3.80
N HIS A 62 -20.24 11.26 -4.15
CA HIS A 62 -20.82 10.04 -3.59
C HIS A 62 -19.94 8.81 -3.85
N LEU A 63 -19.40 8.66 -5.08
CA LEU A 63 -18.43 7.63 -5.45
C LEU A 63 -17.18 8.29 -6.03
N ALA A 64 -16.13 8.45 -5.23
CA ALA A 64 -14.92 9.11 -5.69
C ALA A 64 -14.18 8.28 -6.75
N GLU A 65 -13.65 8.97 -7.75
CA GLU A 65 -12.73 8.38 -8.73
C GLU A 65 -11.40 7.97 -8.07
N GLY A 66 -10.73 6.96 -8.62
CA GLY A 66 -9.52 6.41 -8.04
C GLY A 66 -8.41 7.44 -7.78
N ARG A 67 -8.29 8.48 -8.63
CA ARG A 67 -7.33 9.58 -8.40
C ARG A 67 -7.62 10.35 -7.11
N HIS A 68 -8.88 10.63 -6.80
CA HIS A 68 -9.25 11.40 -5.61
C HIS A 68 -9.02 10.57 -4.34
N ILE A 69 -9.26 9.26 -4.40
CA ILE A 69 -8.99 8.35 -3.28
C ILE A 69 -7.49 8.24 -3.03
N ARG A 70 -6.69 8.12 -4.10
CA ARG A 70 -5.22 8.14 -4.01
C ARG A 70 -4.72 9.44 -3.38
N ASP A 71 -5.23 10.58 -3.85
CA ASP A 71 -4.80 11.89 -3.38
C ASP A 71 -5.19 12.10 -1.91
N TYR A 72 -6.39 11.69 -1.52
CA TYR A 72 -6.83 11.65 -0.12
C TYR A 72 -5.91 10.80 0.78
N ILE A 73 -5.50 9.60 0.33
CA ILE A 73 -4.57 8.75 1.10
C ILE A 73 -3.23 9.47 1.31
N ARG A 74 -2.72 10.15 0.28
CA ARG A 74 -1.44 10.88 0.32
C ARG A 74 -1.53 12.09 1.24
N GLU A 75 -2.56 12.91 1.06
CA GLU A 75 -2.86 14.07 1.90
C GLU A 75 -2.95 13.66 3.38
N THR A 76 -3.68 12.58 3.67
CA THR A 76 -3.77 12.06 5.04
C THR A 76 -2.40 11.67 5.61
N ALA A 77 -1.57 11.01 4.81
CA ALA A 77 -0.24 10.59 5.23
C ALA A 77 0.70 11.79 5.45
N ASP A 78 0.58 12.84 4.64
CA ASP A 78 1.37 14.07 4.76
C ASP A 78 0.97 14.87 6.00
N GLU A 79 -0.32 15.11 6.21
CA GLU A 79 -0.84 15.85 7.38
C GLU A 79 -0.49 15.20 8.72
N ASN A 80 -0.36 13.88 8.72
CA ASN A 80 -0.06 13.10 9.92
C ASN A 80 1.40 12.67 9.99
N ASP A 81 2.28 13.27 9.17
CA ASP A 81 3.71 13.04 9.23
C ASP A 81 4.14 11.57 8.96
N ILE A 82 3.26 10.79 8.35
CA ILE A 82 3.45 9.38 8.02
C ILE A 82 4.30 9.24 6.76
N SER A 83 4.16 10.15 5.78
CA SER A 83 4.87 10.07 4.49
C SER A 83 6.39 9.99 4.63
N ARG A 84 6.98 10.71 5.60
CA ARG A 84 8.42 10.64 5.91
C ARG A 84 8.88 9.32 6.54
N ARG A 85 7.94 8.49 7.00
CA ARG A 85 8.19 7.16 7.58
C ARG A 85 8.04 6.05 6.54
N ILE A 86 7.64 6.37 5.32
CA ILE A 86 7.53 5.41 4.22
C ILE A 86 8.88 5.31 3.51
N ARG A 87 9.41 4.09 3.42
CA ARG A 87 10.55 3.76 2.57
C ARG A 87 10.04 3.12 1.28
N TYR A 88 10.10 3.89 0.21
CA TYR A 88 9.76 3.46 -1.14
C TYR A 88 10.87 2.59 -1.74
N LYS A 89 10.54 1.81 -2.78
CA LYS A 89 11.46 0.85 -3.41
C LYS A 89 12.05 -0.16 -2.42
N HIS A 90 11.25 -0.61 -1.45
CA HIS A 90 11.62 -1.63 -0.48
C HIS A 90 10.65 -2.81 -0.59
N LYS A 91 11.05 -3.85 -1.35
CA LYS A 91 10.23 -5.05 -1.56
C LYS A 91 10.53 -6.08 -0.47
N VAL A 92 9.57 -6.35 0.40
CA VAL A 92 9.66 -7.45 1.36
C VAL A 92 9.54 -8.78 0.60
N VAL A 93 10.50 -9.69 0.79
CA VAL A 93 10.55 -10.99 0.11
C VAL A 93 10.44 -12.18 1.06
N ALA A 94 10.80 -12.00 2.33
CA ALA A 94 10.60 -13.01 3.36
C ALA A 94 10.44 -12.39 4.76
N GLN A 95 9.82 -13.14 5.66
CA GLN A 95 9.55 -12.76 7.03
C GLN A 95 9.77 -14.00 7.90
N SER A 96 10.54 -13.87 8.97
CA SER A 96 10.76 -14.97 9.92
C SER A 96 10.67 -14.48 11.36
N TRP A 97 9.99 -15.25 12.20
CA TRP A 97 9.91 -14.99 13.63
C TRP A 97 10.91 -15.85 14.39
N SER A 98 11.60 -15.24 15.36
CA SER A 98 12.46 -15.94 16.30
C SER A 98 11.90 -15.84 17.71
N SER A 99 11.51 -16.98 18.30
CA SER A 99 11.09 -17.05 19.70
C SER A 99 12.25 -16.77 20.67
N GLN A 100 13.50 -16.98 20.25
CA GLN A 100 14.69 -16.74 21.07
C GLN A 100 14.94 -15.24 21.25
N THR A 101 14.89 -14.45 20.17
CA THR A 101 15.10 -12.99 20.20
C THR A 101 13.80 -12.21 20.36
N LYS A 102 12.64 -12.88 20.25
CA LYS A 102 11.30 -12.28 20.29
C LYS A 102 11.14 -11.16 19.26
N ALA A 103 11.68 -11.38 18.07
CA ALA A 103 11.68 -10.41 16.99
C ALA A 103 11.39 -11.08 15.64
N TRP A 104 10.85 -10.27 14.74
CA TRP A 104 10.75 -10.55 13.32
C TRP A 104 12.04 -10.10 12.63
N THR A 105 12.54 -10.93 11.72
CA THR A 105 13.53 -10.54 10.71
C THR A 105 12.84 -10.49 9.35
N ILE A 106 12.93 -9.35 8.68
CA ILE A 106 12.32 -9.06 7.39
C ILE A 106 13.43 -8.97 6.35
N ASP A 107 13.39 -9.84 5.35
CA ASP A 107 14.28 -9.78 4.19
C ASP A 107 13.66 -8.85 3.15
N VAL A 108 14.44 -7.84 2.72
CA VAL A 108 13.99 -6.75 1.86
C VAL A 108 14.95 -6.58 0.69
N LEU A 109 14.44 -6.40 -0.52
CA LEU A 109 15.19 -5.94 -1.67
C LEU A 109 15.01 -4.43 -1.83
N VAL A 110 16.11 -3.68 -1.88
CA VAL A 110 16.11 -2.22 -1.81
C VAL A 110 16.61 -1.59 -3.11
N GLY A 111 15.87 -0.59 -3.58
CA GLY A 111 16.21 0.19 -4.76
C GLY A 111 15.95 -0.54 -6.08
N ASP A 112 16.32 0.10 -7.18
CA ASP A 112 16.12 -0.49 -8.52
C ASP A 112 17.06 -1.70 -8.74
N ASP A 113 18.24 -1.69 -8.11
CA ASP A 113 19.22 -2.78 -8.14
C ASP A 113 18.86 -3.97 -7.22
N GLN A 114 17.74 -3.87 -6.49
CA GLN A 114 17.23 -4.94 -5.62
C GLN A 114 18.27 -5.45 -4.60
N VAL A 115 19.00 -4.53 -3.97
CA VAL A 115 20.06 -4.87 -3.01
C VAL A 115 19.45 -5.54 -1.77
N PRO A 116 19.87 -6.76 -1.39
CA PRO A 116 19.33 -7.44 -0.22
C PRO A 116 19.70 -6.74 1.09
N GLN A 117 18.72 -6.56 1.97
CA GLN A 117 18.87 -6.02 3.31
C GLN A 117 18.00 -6.79 4.31
N LYS A 118 18.36 -6.72 5.59
CA LYS A 118 17.56 -7.25 6.70
C LYS A 118 17.10 -6.10 7.59
N ILE A 119 15.83 -6.14 7.98
CA ILE A 119 15.25 -5.23 8.96
C ILE A 119 14.66 -6.06 10.09
N GLU A 120 14.93 -5.68 11.33
CA GLU A 120 14.34 -6.34 12.50
C GLU A 120 13.27 -5.47 13.15
N CYS A 121 12.20 -6.09 13.63
CA CYS A 121 11.15 -5.40 14.38
C CYS A 121 10.49 -6.32 15.41
N SER A 122 9.96 -5.72 16.48
CA SER A 122 9.22 -6.47 17.51
C SER A 122 7.79 -6.81 17.09
N PHE A 123 7.22 -6.04 16.16
CA PHE A 123 5.86 -6.21 15.66
C PHE A 123 5.83 -5.99 14.14
N LEU A 124 4.96 -6.73 13.46
CA LEU A 124 4.77 -6.65 12.02
C LEU A 124 3.29 -6.49 11.71
N ILE A 125 2.95 -5.44 10.95
CA ILE A 125 1.59 -5.20 10.45
C ILE A 125 1.63 -5.39 8.93
N ALA A 126 0.98 -6.44 8.43
CA ALA A 126 0.86 -6.70 7.01
C ALA A 126 -0.33 -5.91 6.43
N SER A 127 -0.04 -4.92 5.58
CA SER A 127 -1.05 -4.09 4.88
C SER A 127 -0.88 -4.18 3.35
N VAL A 128 -0.66 -5.39 2.85
CA VAL A 128 -0.27 -5.67 1.45
C VAL A 128 -1.44 -5.70 0.47
N GLY A 129 -2.67 -5.81 0.97
CA GLY A 129 -3.86 -6.01 0.14
C GLY A 129 -3.96 -7.47 -0.34
N TYR A 130 -4.76 -7.70 -1.38
CA TYR A 130 -5.08 -9.05 -1.86
C TYR A 130 -4.79 -9.27 -3.35
N TYR A 131 -4.33 -8.24 -4.06
CA TYR A 131 -3.98 -8.36 -5.48
C TYR A 131 -2.51 -8.75 -5.65
N ASP A 132 -2.26 -9.65 -6.60
CA ASP A 132 -0.93 -9.83 -7.16
C ASP A 132 -0.64 -8.63 -8.09
N TYR A 133 0.46 -7.95 -7.80
CA TYR A 133 0.88 -6.76 -8.55
C TYR A 133 1.90 -7.09 -9.65
N ASP A 134 2.52 -8.27 -9.59
CA ASP A 134 3.54 -8.70 -10.54
C ASP A 134 2.91 -9.55 -11.67
N GLN A 135 1.87 -10.32 -11.36
CA GLN A 135 1.23 -11.22 -12.32
C GLN A 135 -0.28 -10.98 -12.43
N ALA A 136 -0.73 -10.62 -13.63
CA ALA A 136 -2.15 -10.63 -13.95
C ALA A 136 -2.67 -12.08 -14.03
N LEU A 137 -3.98 -12.26 -13.83
CA LEU A 137 -4.63 -13.55 -14.02
C LEU A 137 -4.39 -14.06 -15.45
N ASP A 138 -3.83 -15.26 -15.58
CA ASP A 138 -3.56 -15.89 -16.88
C ASP A 138 -4.86 -16.41 -17.53
N THR A 139 -5.60 -15.52 -18.17
CA THR A 139 -6.85 -15.86 -18.86
C THR A 139 -6.52 -16.50 -20.21
N ARG A 140 -6.64 -17.83 -20.31
CA ARG A 140 -6.43 -18.58 -21.56
C ARG A 140 -7.74 -18.74 -22.33
N PHE A 141 -7.75 -18.31 -23.58
CA PHE A 141 -8.86 -18.53 -24.52
C PHE A 141 -8.33 -18.74 -25.94
N PRO A 142 -9.04 -19.51 -26.80
CA PRO A 142 -8.62 -19.76 -28.17
C PRO A 142 -8.40 -18.46 -28.96
N GLY A 143 -7.32 -18.40 -29.76
CA GLY A 143 -6.97 -17.24 -30.57
C GLY A 143 -6.30 -16.09 -29.81
N ARG A 144 -6.05 -16.21 -28.49
CA ARG A 144 -5.37 -15.16 -27.70
C ARG A 144 -3.99 -14.79 -28.26
N ASP A 145 -3.18 -15.79 -28.56
CA ASP A 145 -1.80 -15.58 -29.02
C ASP A 145 -1.72 -15.15 -30.51
N GLU A 146 -2.85 -15.22 -31.22
CA GLU A 146 -3.00 -14.79 -32.62
C GLU A 146 -3.49 -13.34 -32.73
N PHE A 147 -3.86 -12.71 -31.62
CA PHE A 147 -4.35 -11.33 -31.60
C PHE A 147 -3.24 -10.35 -32.00
N VAL A 148 -3.50 -9.57 -33.06
CA VAL A 148 -2.66 -8.44 -33.47
C VAL A 148 -3.43 -7.16 -33.17
N ALA A 149 -2.89 -6.32 -32.30
CA ALA A 149 -3.48 -5.02 -32.00
C ALA A 149 -3.48 -4.14 -33.25
N SER A 150 -4.62 -3.58 -33.60
CA SER A 150 -4.71 -2.49 -34.58
C SER A 150 -4.12 -1.23 -33.96
N GLY A 151 -3.03 -0.73 -34.55
CA GLY A 151 -2.41 0.54 -34.17
C GLY A 151 -3.26 1.76 -34.51
#